data_AF-A0A285USV5-F1
#
_entry.id   AF-A0A285USV5-F1
#
_cell.length_a   1.000
_cell.length_b   1.000
_cell.length_c   1.000
_cell.angle_alpha   90.00
_cell.angle_beta   90.00
_cell.angle_gamma   90.00
#
_symmetry.space_group_name_H-M   'P 1'
#
loop_
_entity.id
_entity.type
_entity.pdbx_description
1 polymer ?
#
loop_
_entity_poly.entity_id
_entity_poly.type
_entity_poly.pdbx_seq_one_letter_code
_entity_poly.pdbx_strand_id
1 'polypeptide(L)'
;MNSISDSFTAAGRTQVNVIWELVAEAIEGGRTRYTNRVTSHPTDAFMSFVDQHGQTFEQAAAARQAAGGDHNRRETPMFAASIARRAQARLRGKAA
;
A
#
# COMPACT_ATOMS: atom_id res chain seq x y z
N MET A 1 0.47 -10.46 0.06
CA MET A 1 1.06 -10.53 1.42
C MET A 1 -0.03 -10.20 2.42
N ASN A 2 -0.17 -10.99 3.50
CA ASN A 2 -1.11 -10.73 4.58
C ASN A 2 -0.31 -10.63 5.89
N SER A 3 -0.38 -9.50 6.59
CA SER A 3 0.43 -9.26 7.79
C SER A 3 -0.31 -8.46 8.85
N ILE A 4 0.01 -8.70 10.11
CA ILE A 4 -0.26 -7.75 11.20
C ILE A 4 0.88 -6.74 11.20
N SER A 5 0.55 -5.47 11.06
CA SER A 5 1.52 -4.38 10.90
C SER A 5 1.32 -3.34 11.98
N ASP A 6 2.43 -2.86 12.54
CA ASP A 6 2.41 -1.71 13.43
C ASP A 6 1.99 -0.44 12.68
N SER A 7 1.14 0.35 13.33
CA SER A 7 0.69 1.65 12.87
C SER A 7 1.07 2.69 13.90
N PHE A 8 1.90 3.65 13.51
CA PHE A 8 2.37 4.74 14.35
C PHE A 8 1.59 6.02 14.03
N THR A 9 1.03 6.64 15.06
CA THR A 9 0.24 7.86 14.97
C THR A 9 0.76 8.88 16.00
N ALA A 10 0.28 10.12 15.92
CA ALA A 10 0.56 11.12 16.95
C ALA A 10 0.05 10.71 18.35
N ALA A 11 -0.96 9.85 18.42
CA ALA A 11 -1.53 9.33 19.66
C ALA A 11 -0.83 8.04 20.16
N GLY A 12 0.17 7.52 19.42
CA GLY A 12 0.93 6.34 19.79
C GLY A 12 0.85 5.19 18.77
N ARG A 13 1.25 4.00 19.22
CA ARG A 13 1.35 2.78 18.40
C ARG A 13 0.11 1.91 18.57
N THR A 14 -0.39 1.38 17.46
CA THR A 14 -1.42 0.33 17.40
C THR A 14 -1.07 -0.68 16.30
N GLN A 15 -1.95 -1.65 16.02
CA GLN A 15 -1.74 -2.68 15.00
C GLN A 15 -2.93 -2.81 14.06
N VAL A 16 -2.68 -2.96 12.77
CA VAL A 16 -3.70 -3.21 11.75
C VAL A 16 -3.35 -4.45 10.95
N ASN A 17 -4.36 -5.20 10.49
CA ASN A 17 -4.12 -6.24 9.52
C ASN A 17 -4.11 -5.63 8.12
N VAL A 18 -3.03 -5.84 7.36
CA VAL A 18 -2.88 -5.30 6.02
C VAL A 18 -2.70 -6.42 5.01
N ILE A 19 -3.51 -6.37 3.98
CA ILE A 19 -3.44 -7.24 2.81
C ILE A 19 -2.92 -6.40 1.64
N TRP A 20 -1.78 -6.81 1.10
CA TRP A 20 -1.16 -6.22 -0.08
C TRP A 20 -1.24 -7.18 -1.25
N GLU A 21 -1.81 -6.70 -2.34
CA GLU A 21 -1.91 -7.38 -3.62
C GLU A 21 -1.19 -6.55 -4.68
N LEU A 22 -0.07 -7.06 -5.17
CA LEU A 22 0.71 -6.44 -6.23
C LEU A 22 0.44 -7.21 -7.51
N VAL A 23 -0.25 -6.57 -8.45
CA VAL A 23 -0.70 -7.21 -9.69
C VAL A 23 0.02 -6.57 -10.86
N ALA A 24 0.60 -7.39 -11.73
CA ALA A 24 1.25 -6.97 -12.96
C ALA A 24 0.55 -7.65 -14.14
N GLU A 25 -0.09 -6.87 -15.00
CA GLU A 25 -0.87 -7.35 -16.13
C GLU A 25 -0.26 -6.87 -17.43
N ALA A 26 -0.07 -7.77 -18.39
CA ALA A 26 0.28 -7.37 -19.74
C ALA A 26 -0.86 -6.56 -20.35
N ILE A 27 -0.49 -5.46 -21.02
CA ILE A 27 -1.38 -4.65 -21.84
C ILE A 27 -0.72 -4.43 -23.20
N GLU A 28 -1.46 -3.88 -24.16
CA GLU A 28 -0.97 -3.68 -25.53
C GLU A 28 0.30 -2.82 -25.61
N GLY A 29 1.04 -2.98 -26.72
CA GLY A 29 2.24 -2.20 -27.00
C GLY A 29 3.44 -2.57 -26.12
N GLY A 30 3.50 -3.81 -25.61
CA GLY A 30 4.60 -4.28 -24.76
C GLY A 30 4.66 -3.57 -23.40
N ARG A 31 3.53 -3.02 -22.94
CA ARG A 31 3.41 -2.33 -21.65
C ARG A 31 2.83 -3.27 -20.60
N THR A 32 3.03 -2.90 -19.33
CA THR A 32 2.46 -3.61 -18.18
C THR A 32 1.70 -2.62 -17.32
N ARG A 33 0.46 -2.96 -16.97
CA ARG A 33 -0.27 -2.27 -15.91
C ARG A 33 0.17 -2.85 -14.58
N TYR A 34 0.62 -1.98 -13.69
CA TYR A 34 0.92 -2.34 -12.31
C TYR A 34 -0.17 -1.78 -11.40
N THR A 35 -0.80 -2.66 -10.63
CA THR A 35 -1.81 -2.28 -9.63
C THR A 35 -1.27 -2.64 -8.25
N ASN A 36 -1.18 -1.63 -7.39
CA ASN A 36 -0.94 -1.81 -5.97
C ASN A 36 -2.27 -1.70 -5.23
N ARG A 37 -2.83 -2.82 -4.79
CA ARG A 37 -4.07 -2.87 -4.03
C ARG A 37 -3.75 -3.16 -2.56
N VAL A 38 -4.21 -2.28 -1.69
CA VAL A 38 -3.97 -2.34 -0.25
C VAL A 38 -5.31 -2.32 0.45
N THR A 39 -5.63 -3.39 1.14
CA THR A 39 -6.82 -3.51 1.98
C THR A 39 -6.37 -3.62 3.42
N SER A 40 -7.13 -3.08 4.35
CA SER A 40 -6.79 -3.26 5.76
C SER A 40 -8.00 -3.42 6.63
N HIS A 41 -7.84 -4.28 7.62
CA HIS A 41 -8.88 -4.68 8.53
C HIS A 41 -8.50 -4.22 9.95
N PRO A 42 -9.48 -3.75 10.74
CA PRO A 42 -9.23 -3.46 12.13
C PRO A 42 -8.81 -4.73 12.87
N THR A 43 -7.88 -4.59 13.81
CA THR A 43 -7.60 -5.59 14.83
C THR A 43 -8.28 -5.19 16.13
N ASP A 44 -8.36 -6.09 17.10
CA ASP A 44 -8.86 -5.75 18.44
C ASP A 44 -8.01 -4.63 19.08
N ALA A 45 -6.69 -4.67 18.91
CA ALA A 45 -5.79 -3.62 19.38
C ALA A 45 -6.07 -2.26 18.72
N PHE A 46 -6.47 -2.25 17.45
CA PHE A 46 -6.90 -1.03 16.76
C PHE A 46 -8.22 -0.51 17.32
N MET A 47 -9.20 -1.40 17.52
CA MET A 47 -10.51 -1.01 18.03
C MET A 47 -10.42 -0.45 19.45
N SER A 48 -9.66 -1.10 20.35
CA SER A 48 -9.40 -0.59 21.69
C SER A 48 -8.65 0.75 21.65
N PHE A 49 -7.70 0.91 20.74
CA PHE A 49 -6.96 2.17 20.59
C PHE A 49 -7.87 3.32 20.14
N VAL A 50 -8.75 3.07 19.16
CA VAL A 50 -9.71 4.06 18.65
C VAL A 50 -10.69 4.51 19.76
N ASP A 51 -11.22 3.56 20.52
CA ASP A 51 -12.14 3.82 21.64
C ASP A 51 -11.48 4.65 22.75
N GLN A 52 -10.26 4.27 23.16
CA GLN A 52 -9.48 5.01 24.19
C GLN A 52 -9.22 6.48 23.81
N HIS A 53 -9.18 6.80 22.51
CA HIS A 53 -8.94 8.15 22.01
C HIS A 53 -10.23 8.87 21.60
N GLY A 54 -11.41 8.31 21.90
CA GLY A 54 -12.70 8.95 21.67
C GLY A 54 -13.05 9.17 20.20
N GLN A 55 -12.49 8.35 19.30
CA GLN A 55 -12.82 8.39 17.87
C GLN A 55 -13.79 7.26 17.52
N THR A 56 -14.59 7.42 16.47
CA THR A 56 -15.32 6.29 15.89
C THR A 56 -14.42 5.51 14.92
N PHE A 57 -14.77 4.24 14.68
CA PHE A 57 -14.09 3.45 13.67
C PHE A 57 -14.15 4.11 12.29
N GLU A 58 -15.28 4.69 11.91
CA GLU A 58 -15.48 5.33 10.61
C GLU A 58 -14.56 6.54 10.43
N GLN A 59 -14.39 7.36 11.48
CA GLN A 59 -13.45 8.48 11.48
C GLN A 59 -12.02 7.99 11.29
N ALA A 60 -11.60 6.97 12.05
CA ALA A 60 -10.27 6.40 11.96
C ALA A 60 -10.01 5.74 10.59
N ALA A 61 -10.99 5.02 10.05
CA ALA A 61 -10.94 4.38 8.74
C ALA A 61 -10.86 5.41 7.60
N ALA A 62 -11.66 6.47 7.66
CA ALA A 62 -11.63 7.55 6.67
C ALA A 62 -10.27 8.28 6.67
N ALA A 63 -9.74 8.62 7.85
CA ALA A 63 -8.43 9.26 7.97
C ALA A 63 -7.31 8.36 7.40
N ARG A 64 -7.35 7.07 7.73
CA ARG A 64 -6.40 6.09 7.21
C ARG A 64 -6.49 5.92 5.70
N GLN A 65 -7.69 5.85 5.14
CA GLN A 65 -7.92 5.73 3.70
C GLN A 65 -7.39 6.95 2.95
N ALA A 66 -7.61 8.15 3.48
CA ALA A 66 -7.09 9.38 2.89
C ALA A 66 -5.54 9.40 2.90
N ALA A 67 -4.91 9.08 4.04
CA ALA A 67 -3.46 9.06 4.17
C ALA A 67 -2.80 7.98 3.28
N GLY A 68 -3.30 6.75 3.34
CA GLY A 68 -2.77 5.63 2.55
C GLY A 68 -3.00 5.80 1.05
N GLY A 69 -4.18 6.31 0.67
CA GLY A 69 -4.51 6.61 -0.73
C GLY A 69 -3.60 7.67 -1.32
N ASP A 70 -3.37 8.77 -0.60
CA ASP A 70 -2.49 9.84 -1.07
C ASP A 70 -1.01 9.41 -1.15
N HIS A 71 -0.52 8.64 -0.17
CA HIS A 71 0.81 8.04 -0.22
C HIS A 71 0.96 7.12 -1.45
N ASN A 72 0.05 6.15 -1.63
CA ASN A 72 0.11 5.21 -2.75
C ASN A 72 0.01 5.91 -4.11
N ARG A 73 -0.85 6.94 -4.23
CA ARG A 73 -0.98 7.74 -5.46
C ARG A 73 0.33 8.41 -5.85
N ARG A 74 1.09 8.92 -4.88
CA ARG A 74 2.38 9.58 -5.11
C ARG A 74 3.49 8.57 -5.47
N GLU A 75 3.52 7.41 -4.83
CA GLU A 75 4.67 6.50 -4.93
C GLU A 75 4.51 5.38 -5.96
N THR A 76 3.30 4.88 -6.20
CA THR A 76 3.05 3.78 -7.15
C THR A 76 3.61 4.04 -8.55
N PRO A 77 3.47 5.25 -9.15
CA PRO A 77 4.09 5.55 -10.44
C PRO A 77 5.63 5.48 -10.41
N MET A 78 6.25 5.86 -9.30
CA MET A 78 7.70 5.80 -9.14
C MET A 78 8.20 4.36 -9.05
N PHE A 79 7.48 3.49 -8.33
CA PHE A 79 7.77 2.05 -8.31
C PHE A 79 7.63 1.43 -9.69
N ALA A 80 6.53 1.72 -10.41
CA ALA A 80 6.33 1.24 -11.77
C ALA A 80 7.46 1.68 -12.72
N ALA A 81 7.87 2.95 -12.66
CA ALA A 81 8.98 3.47 -13.46
C ALA A 81 10.33 2.81 -13.11
N SER A 82 10.58 2.55 -11.83
CA SER A 82 11.79 1.85 -11.38
C SER A 82 11.85 0.41 -11.91
N ILE A 83 10.75 -0.33 -11.81
CA ILE A 83 10.61 -1.69 -12.35
C ILE A 83 10.85 -1.68 -13.87
N ALA A 84 10.22 -0.74 -14.59
CA ALA A 84 10.37 -0.60 -16.04
C ALA A 84 11.83 -0.35 -16.44
N ARG A 85 12.53 0.58 -15.76
CA ARG A 85 13.96 0.83 -16.01
C ARG A 85 14.81 -0.42 -15.79
N ARG A 86 14.57 -1.15 -14.70
CA ARG A 86 15.31 -2.39 -14.40
C ARG A 86 15.04 -3.49 -15.44
N ALA A 87 13.81 -3.63 -15.91
CA ALA A 87 13.45 -4.58 -16.95
C ALA A 87 14.17 -4.24 -18.26
N GLN A 88 14.15 -2.97 -18.68
CA GLN A 88 14.83 -2.51 -19.89
C GLN A 88 16.36 -2.69 -19.82
N ALA A 89 16.97 -2.40 -18.67
CA ALA A 89 18.40 -2.63 -18.47
C ALA A 89 18.77 -4.12 -18.60
N ARG A 90 17.93 -5.03 -18.08
CA ARG A 90 18.12 -6.48 -18.23
C ARG A 90 17.98 -6.95 -19.67
N LEU A 91 17.07 -6.37 -20.44
CA LEU A 91 16.91 -6.71 -21.87
C LEU A 91 18.14 -6.27 -22.68
N ARG A 92 18.63 -5.04 -22.44
CA ARG A 92 19.84 -4.53 -23.10
C ARG A 92 21.09 -5.36 -22.79
N GLY A 93 21.26 -5.76 -21.53
CA GLY A 93 22.40 -6.60 -21.13
C GLY A 93 22.32 -8.06 -21.60
N LYS A 94 21.15 -8.54 -22.04
CA LYS A 94 21.02 -9.86 -22.70
C LYS A 94 21.28 -9.82 -24.21
N ALA A 95 21.27 -8.63 -24.81
CA ALA A 95 21.47 -8.43 -26.24
C ALA A 95 22.92 -8.07 -26.61
N ALA A 96 23.79 -7.90 -25.62
CA ALA A 96 25.23 -7.69 -25.74
C ALA A 96 25.97 -9.00 -25.43
#